data_AF-A0A7S4GNH3-F1
#
_entry.id   AF-A0A7S4GNH3-F1
#
_cell.length_a   1.000
_cell.length_b   1.000
_cell.length_c   1.000
_cell.angle_alpha   90.00
_cell.angle_beta   90.00
_cell.angle_gamma   90.00
#
_symmetry.space_group_name_H-M   'P 1'
#
loop_
_entity.id
_entity.type
_entity.pdbx_description
1 polymer ?
#
loop_
_entity_poly.entity_id
_entity_poly.type
_entity_poly.pdbx_seq_one_letter_code
_entity_poly.pdbx_strand_id
1 'polypeptide(L)'
;PHFDAKNRSHAFFEGLPVTFLYTSCFVENFTSFFSLNKQGDGSYQFTLPLGEGPIAWTILEDVGKMTAGILERPEMIGQTVGQDPWQRFIALRCIAALLSL
;
A
#
# COMPACT_ATOMS: atom_id res chain seq x y z
N PRO A 1 13.58 -7.28 -10.06
CA PRO A 1 12.21 -6.98 -9.57
C PRO A 1 12.22 -5.74 -8.68
N HIS A 2 11.17 -4.91 -8.71
CA HIS A 2 11.21 -3.57 -8.14
C HIS A 2 11.23 -3.53 -6.59
N PHE A 3 10.81 -4.59 -5.90
CA PHE A 3 10.93 -4.73 -4.45
C PHE A 3 12.31 -5.23 -4.02
N ASP A 4 12.87 -6.24 -4.69
CA ASP A 4 14.19 -6.81 -4.35
C ASP A 4 15.31 -5.77 -4.37
N ALA A 5 15.25 -4.84 -5.33
CA ALA A 5 16.25 -3.78 -5.44
C ALA A 5 16.24 -2.85 -4.22
N LYS A 6 15.04 -2.54 -3.70
CA LYS A 6 14.87 -1.75 -2.47
C LYS A 6 15.33 -2.53 -1.25
N ASN A 7 14.96 -3.80 -1.13
CA ASN A 7 15.39 -4.62 0.01
C ASN A 7 16.92 -4.78 0.07
N ARG A 8 17.57 -5.01 -1.08
CA ARG A 8 19.04 -5.07 -1.15
C ARG A 8 19.71 -3.76 -0.77
N SER A 9 19.03 -2.61 -0.95
CA SER A 9 19.64 -1.34 -0.60
C SER A 9 19.75 -1.13 0.92
N HIS A 10 19.10 -1.95 1.74
CA HIS A 10 19.18 -1.87 3.21
C HIS A 10 20.62 -1.97 3.71
N ALA A 11 21.45 -2.81 3.08
CA ALA A 11 22.85 -2.99 3.44
C ALA A 11 23.66 -1.67 3.37
N PHE A 12 23.28 -0.74 2.49
CA PHE A 12 23.96 0.56 2.37
C PHE A 12 23.61 1.53 3.51
N PHE A 13 22.59 1.22 4.32
CA PHE A 13 22.17 2.04 5.45
C PHE A 13 22.56 1.42 6.80
N GLU A 14 23.34 0.33 6.81
CA GLU A 14 23.86 -0.27 8.03
C GLU A 14 24.73 0.74 8.82
N GLY A 15 24.51 0.80 10.13
CA GLY A 15 25.21 1.74 11.03
C GLY A 15 24.69 3.18 11.00
N LEU A 16 23.70 3.50 10.14
CA LEU A 16 23.03 4.81 10.14
C LEU A 16 21.76 4.78 11.01
N PRO A 17 21.34 5.93 11.57
CA PRO A 17 20.11 6.02 12.36
C PRO A 17 18.88 6.06 11.43
N VAL A 18 18.56 4.93 10.81
CA VAL A 18 17.46 4.82 9.83
C VAL A 18 16.29 4.00 10.37
N THR A 19 15.09 4.28 9.85
CA THR A 19 13.89 3.47 10.03
C THR A 19 13.41 3.03 8.65
N PHE A 20 13.11 1.74 8.47
CA PHE A 20 12.59 1.24 7.20
C PHE A 20 11.05 1.23 7.24
N LEU A 21 10.41 2.07 6.44
CA LEU A 21 8.97 2.11 6.27
C LEU A 21 8.55 1.34 5.02
N TYR A 22 7.78 0.27 5.21
CA TYR A 22 7.22 -0.56 4.15
C TYR A 22 5.79 -0.15 3.87
N THR A 23 5.55 0.39 2.67
CA THR A 23 4.21 0.81 2.24
C THR A 23 3.49 -0.31 1.49
N SER A 24 2.17 -0.36 1.67
CA SER A 24 1.28 -1.30 1.00
C SER A 24 0.77 -0.76 -0.36
N CYS A 25 -0.13 -1.48 -1.03
CA CYS A 25 -0.64 -1.05 -2.34
C CYS A 25 -1.47 0.24 -2.22
N PHE A 26 -1.18 1.23 -3.06
CA PHE A 26 -1.88 2.51 -3.03
C PHE A 26 -3.28 2.40 -3.64
N VAL A 27 -4.28 2.96 -2.95
CA VAL A 27 -5.62 3.13 -3.50
C VAL A 27 -5.57 4.08 -4.71
N GLU A 28 -4.64 5.03 -4.73
CA GLU A 28 -4.42 5.93 -5.87
C GLU A 28 -3.99 5.18 -7.15
N ASN A 29 -3.56 3.92 -7.04
CA ASN A 29 -3.30 3.11 -8.23
C ASN A 29 -4.58 2.82 -9.04
N PHE A 30 -5.78 2.96 -8.45
CA PHE A 30 -7.07 2.84 -9.15
C PHE A 30 -7.28 3.86 -10.27
N THR A 31 -6.60 5.01 -10.20
CA THR A 31 -6.75 6.08 -11.20
C THR A 31 -5.59 6.14 -12.21
N SER A 32 -4.54 5.34 -12.00
CA SER A 32 -3.28 5.46 -12.74
C SER A 32 -2.78 4.15 -13.34
N PHE A 33 -2.76 3.07 -12.55
CA PHE A 33 -2.16 1.79 -12.92
C PHE A 33 -3.19 0.69 -13.16
N PHE A 34 -4.24 0.70 -12.35
CA PHE A 34 -5.34 -0.25 -12.45
C PHE A 34 -6.40 0.26 -13.42
N SER A 35 -6.95 -0.64 -14.24
CA SER A 35 -8.02 -0.33 -15.18
C SER A 35 -9.35 -0.90 -14.68
N LEU A 36 -10.35 -0.03 -14.54
CA LEU A 36 -11.74 -0.42 -14.35
C LEU A 36 -12.38 -0.62 -15.72
N ASN A 37 -12.78 -1.85 -16.02
CA ASN A 37 -13.37 -2.19 -17.31
C ASN A 37 -14.89 -2.07 -17.21
N LYS A 38 -15.48 -1.11 -17.94
CA LYS A 38 -16.92 -1.01 -18.08
C LYS A 38 -17.46 -2.15 -18.94
N GLN A 39 -18.47 -2.84 -18.44
CA GLN A 39 -19.13 -3.96 -19.10
C GLN A 39 -20.31 -3.48 -19.95
N GLY A 40 -20.81 -4.36 -20.83
CA GLY A 40 -21.93 -4.05 -21.72
C GLY A 40 -23.26 -3.76 -21.00
N ASP A 41 -23.41 -4.22 -19.76
CA ASP A 41 -24.57 -3.96 -18.89
C ASP A 41 -24.44 -2.65 -18.06
N GLY A 42 -23.33 -1.92 -18.24
CA GLY A 42 -23.04 -0.69 -17.50
C GLY A 42 -22.30 -0.88 -16.17
N SER A 43 -22.08 -2.12 -15.73
CA SER A 43 -21.28 -2.41 -14.53
C SER A 43 -19.78 -2.18 -14.76
N TYR A 44 -18.99 -2.07 -13.69
CA TYR A 44 -17.53 -1.98 -13.76
C TYR A 44 -16.89 -3.23 -13.14
N GLN A 45 -15.90 -3.77 -13.84
CA GLN A 45 -15.09 -4.90 -13.37
C GLN A 45 -13.67 -4.43 -13.09
N PHE A 46 -13.15 -4.88 -11.95
CA PHE A 46 -11.75 -4.74 -11.57
C PHE A 46 -11.17 -6.11 -11.25
N THR A 47 -10.07 -6.47 -11.91
CA THR A 47 -9.44 -7.78 -11.79
C THR A 47 -8.00 -7.61 -11.39
N LEU A 48 -7.62 -8.23 -10.28
CA LEU A 48 -6.23 -8.36 -9.85
C LEU A 48 -5.84 -9.84 -9.86
N PRO A 49 -4.60 -10.17 -10.25
CA PRO A 49 -4.08 -11.53 -10.21
C PRO A 49 -3.72 -11.91 -8.77
N LEU A 50 -4.74 -12.01 -7.93
CA LEU A 50 -4.63 -12.33 -6.53
C LEU A 50 -5.50 -13.55 -6.28
N GLY A 51 -5.00 -14.51 -5.50
CA GLY A 51 -5.83 -15.60 -5.01
C GLY A 51 -6.86 -15.09 -4.00
N GLU A 52 -7.38 -15.99 -3.18
CA GLU A 52 -8.38 -15.67 -2.14
C GLU A 52 -7.82 -14.91 -0.92
N GLY A 53 -6.55 -14.51 -0.98
CA GLY A 53 -5.86 -13.84 0.13
C GLY A 53 -6.23 -12.36 0.25
N PRO A 54 -6.24 -11.80 1.47
CA PRO A 54 -6.43 -10.36 1.66
C PRO A 54 -5.24 -9.58 1.10
N ILE A 55 -5.50 -8.32 0.74
CA ILE A 55 -4.50 -7.36 0.27
C ILE A 55 -4.39 -6.26 1.32
N ALA A 56 -3.17 -5.92 1.70
CA ALA A 56 -2.92 -4.69 2.44
C ALA A 56 -3.01 -3.49 1.48
N TRP A 57 -3.87 -2.53 1.83
CA TRP A 57 -4.09 -1.30 1.08
C TRP A 57 -3.60 -0.12 1.87
N THR A 58 -3.22 0.95 1.19
CA THR A 58 -2.93 2.22 1.85
C THR A 58 -3.30 3.43 1.00
N ILE A 59 -3.46 4.57 1.67
CA ILE A 59 -3.70 5.87 1.05
C ILE A 59 -2.40 6.66 1.16
N LEU A 60 -2.01 7.35 0.09
CA LEU A 60 -0.76 8.08 0.01
C LEU A 60 -0.66 9.17 1.10
N GLU A 61 -1.78 9.83 1.41
CA GLU A 61 -1.85 10.85 2.48
C GLU A 61 -1.42 10.30 3.85
N ASP A 62 -1.79 9.05 4.17
CA ASP A 62 -1.50 8.44 5.46
C ASP A 62 -0.03 7.99 5.58
N VAL A 63 0.63 7.71 4.45
CA VAL A 63 2.10 7.48 4.42
C VAL A 63 2.81 8.71 5.00
N GLY A 64 2.39 9.91 4.60
CA GLY A 64 2.97 11.17 5.07
C GLY A 64 2.78 11.36 6.57
N LYS A 65 1.56 11.15 7.08
CA LYS A 65 1.23 11.25 8.51
C LYS A 65 2.03 10.26 9.36
N MET A 66 2.16 9.01 8.92
CA MET A 66 2.96 8.03 9.66
C MET A 66 4.44 8.33 9.61
N THR A 67 4.96 8.80 8.47
CA THR A 67 6.36 9.22 8.37
C THR A 67 6.64 10.35 9.37
N ALA A 68 5.76 11.35 9.45
CA ALA A 68 5.88 12.41 10.45
C ALA A 68 5.89 11.87 11.88
N GLY A 69 4.96 10.97 12.23
CA GLY A 69 4.90 10.36 13.56
C GLY A 69 6.11 9.46 13.90
N ILE A 70 6.76 8.86 12.90
CA ILE A 70 8.02 8.12 13.09
C ILE A 70 9.17 9.08 13.43
N LEU A 71 9.27 10.21 12.72
CA LEU A 71 10.35 11.19 12.91
C LEU A 71 10.28 11.86 14.29
N GLU A 72 9.10 11.97 14.88
CA GLU A 72 8.89 12.50 16.24
C GLU A 72 9.30 11.52 17.36
N ARG A 73 9.63 10.27 17.01
CA ARG A 73 9.86 9.16 17.95
C ARG A 73 11.27 8.59 17.80
N PRO A 74 12.24 9.04 18.61
CA PRO A 74 13.63 8.55 18.55
C PRO A 74 13.75 7.03 18.73
N GLU A 75 12.82 6.39 19.44
CA GLU A 75 12.76 4.94 19.62
C GLU A 75 12.48 4.16 18.32
N MET A 76 12.03 4.84 17.26
CA MET A 76 11.80 4.22 15.96
C MET A 76 13.09 4.05 15.15
N ILE A 77 14.22 4.63 15.58
CA ILE A 77 15.52 4.43 14.94
C ILE A 77 15.91 2.95 15.03
N GLY A 78 16.31 2.37 13.89
CA GLY A 78 16.64 0.96 13.75
C GLY A 78 15.42 0.04 13.58
N GLN A 79 14.20 0.57 13.65
CA GLN A 79 12.98 -0.22 13.48
C GLN A 79 12.63 -0.44 12.00
N THR A 80 11.90 -1.52 11.76
CA THR A 80 11.21 -1.78 10.50
C THR A 80 9.70 -1.69 10.77
N VAL A 81 9.02 -0.80 10.05
CA VAL A 81 7.60 -0.51 10.25
C VAL A 81 6.84 -0.86 8.98
N GLY A 82 5.80 -1.68 9.11
CA GLY A 82 4.86 -1.99 8.03
C GLY A 82 3.59 -1.16 8.14
N GLN A 83 3.18 -0.55 7.04
CA GLN A 83 1.90 0.14 6.94
C GLN A 83 0.80 -0.84 6.51
N ASP A 84 -0.05 -1.21 7.45
CA ASP A 84 -1.36 -1.80 7.17
C ASP A 84 -2.44 -1.00 7.91
N PRO A 85 -2.88 0.14 7.35
CA PRO A 85 -3.90 0.98 7.96
C PRO A 85 -5.28 0.31 8.01
N TRP A 86 -5.47 -0.85 7.34
CA TRP A 86 -6.76 -1.48 7.15
C TRP A 86 -6.75 -2.97 7.51
N GLN A 87 -6.52 -3.29 8.79
CA GLN A 87 -6.76 -4.65 9.34
C GLN A 87 -8.25 -5.11 9.29
N ARG A 88 -9.11 -4.46 8.50
CA ARG A 88 -10.45 -4.95 8.13
C ARG A 88 -10.64 -4.90 6.62
N PHE A 89 -10.26 -6.01 5.99
CA PHE A 89 -10.80 -6.58 4.76
C PHE A 89 -11.58 -5.64 3.83
N ILE A 90 -10.91 -5.03 2.87
CA ILE A 90 -11.56 -4.57 1.65
C ILE A 90 -11.36 -5.66 0.60
N ALA A 91 -12.34 -6.54 0.47
CA ALA A 91 -12.41 -7.48 -0.64
C ALA A 91 -12.62 -6.71 -1.96
N LEU A 92 -12.14 -7.25 -3.08
CA LEU A 92 -12.31 -6.68 -4.43
C LEU A 92 -13.75 -6.24 -4.73
N ARG A 93 -14.75 -6.95 -4.19
CA ARG A 93 -16.19 -6.61 -4.31
C ARG A 93 -16.57 -5.30 -3.62
N CYS A 94 -15.90 -4.91 -2.54
CA CYS A 94 -16.17 -3.67 -1.81
C CYS A 94 -15.66 -2.43 -2.55
N ILE A 95 -14.55 -2.52 -3.30
CA ILE A 95 -14.01 -1.39 -4.05
C ILE A 95 -14.89 -1.07 -5.27
N ALA A 96 -15.33 -2.09 -6.00
CA ALA A 96 -16.28 -1.89 -7.10
C ALA A 96 -17.60 -1.24 -6.62
N ALA A 97 -18.07 -1.60 -5.43
CA ALA A 97 -19.24 -0.99 -4.81
C ALA A 97 -19.00 0.47 -4.38
N LEU A 98 -17.81 0.81 -3.88
CA LEU A 98 -17.44 2.18 -3.50
C LEU A 98 -17.28 3.12 -4.70
N LEU A 99 -16.89 2.58 -5.87
CA LEU A 99 -16.69 3.34 -7.11
C LEU A 99 -17.95 3.45 -7.97
N SER A 100 -19.05 2.78 -7.60
CA SER A 100 -20.33 2.81 -8.31
C SER A 100 -21.27 3.91 -7.77
N LEU A 101 -20.73 5.04 -7.32
CA LEU A 101 -21.50 6.26 -7.01
C LEU A 101 -22.06 6.90 -8.29
#